data_AF-A0A9X1VFT9-F1
#
_entry.id   AF-A0A9X1VFT9-F1
#
_cell.length_a   1.000
_cell.length_b   1.000
_cell.length_c   1.000
_cell.angle_alpha   90.00
_cell.angle_beta   90.00
_cell.angle_gamma   90.00
#
_symmetry.space_group_name_H-M   'P 1'
#
loop_
_entity.id
_entity.type
_entity.pdbx_description
1 polymer ?
#
loop_
_entity_poly.entity_id
_entity_poly.type
_entity_poly.pdbx_seq_one_letter_code
_entity_poly.pdbx_strand_id
1 'polypeptide(L)'
;MNTPDTPATPGFDRARAGLWASLQKHLAPLYAAETAFLKASAFAADFPFSAGSVPAETLAEYWRSRHTLRDLYTDETAQLDTLTKAIRTKGYSEAEKKQLYLLLLGYFDIAASIFGLLETHIPRPLPPDEEWAETDARFDRIRKFARLNVKGIAGLLTLPA
;
A
#
# COMPACT_ATOMS: atom_id res chain seq x y z
N MET A 1 -3.45 37.13 15.40
CA MET A 1 -4.58 36.78 14.51
C MET A 1 -4.88 35.31 14.74
N ASN A 2 -5.94 35.02 15.49
CA ASN A 2 -6.35 33.65 15.80
C ASN A 2 -7.20 33.13 14.64
N THR A 3 -6.72 32.13 13.91
CA THR A 3 -7.59 31.27 13.10
C THR A 3 -8.38 30.39 14.06
N PRO A 4 -9.72 30.36 13.99
CA PRO A 4 -10.50 29.45 14.81
C PRO A 4 -10.21 28.02 14.36
N ASP A 5 -9.71 27.20 15.29
CA ASP A 5 -9.72 25.74 15.16
C ASP A 5 -11.18 25.34 14.94
N THR A 6 -11.50 24.95 13.71
CA THR A 6 -12.83 24.40 13.43
C THR A 6 -12.88 23.02 14.07
N PRO A 7 -13.75 22.78 15.06
CA PRO A 7 -13.86 21.46 15.66
C PRO A 7 -14.24 20.43 14.59
N ALA A 8 -13.58 19.28 14.62
CA ALA A 8 -13.90 18.15 13.74
C ALA A 8 -15.40 17.86 13.78
N THR A 9 -16.03 17.82 12.62
CA THR A 9 -17.48 17.53 12.57
C THR A 9 -17.72 16.05 12.87
N PRO A 10 -18.82 15.67 13.55
CA PRO A 10 -19.14 14.26 13.85
C PRO A 10 -19.15 13.34 12.60
N GLY A 11 -19.41 13.92 11.42
CA GLY A 11 -19.34 13.20 10.14
C GLY A 11 -17.91 12.89 9.68
N PHE A 12 -16.94 13.76 9.97
CA PHE A 12 -15.53 13.52 9.68
C PHE A 12 -14.95 12.43 10.59
N ASP A 13 -15.21 12.47 11.90
CA ASP A 13 -14.70 11.45 12.81
C ASP A 13 -15.20 10.05 12.45
N ARG A 14 -16.46 9.93 12.04
CA ARG A 14 -16.99 8.67 11.51
C ARG A 14 -16.27 8.21 10.24
N ALA A 15 -15.96 9.14 9.32
CA ALA A 15 -15.25 8.82 8.10
C ALA A 15 -13.79 8.40 8.38
N ARG A 16 -13.11 9.08 9.30
CA ARG A 16 -11.75 8.76 9.74
C ARG A 16 -11.69 7.39 10.43
N ALA A 17 -12.61 7.12 11.35
CA ALA A 17 -12.73 5.82 12.02
C ALA A 17 -13.07 4.70 11.02
N GLY A 18 -13.97 4.98 10.08
CA GLY A 18 -14.35 4.04 9.01
C GLY A 18 -13.17 3.72 8.09
N LEU A 19 -12.39 4.73 7.68
CA LEU A 19 -11.16 4.54 6.90
C LEU A 19 -10.17 3.69 7.69
N TRP A 20 -9.90 4.02 8.95
CA TRP A 20 -8.99 3.25 9.79
C TRP A 20 -9.40 1.79 9.90
N ALA A 21 -10.66 1.52 10.25
CA ALA A 21 -11.19 0.16 10.34
C ALA A 21 -11.11 -0.59 9.01
N SER A 22 -11.32 0.11 7.88
CA SER A 22 -11.12 -0.47 6.56
C SER A 22 -9.66 -0.87 6.35
N LEU A 23 -8.72 0.04 6.53
CA LEU A 23 -7.29 -0.24 6.34
C LEU A 23 -6.81 -1.39 7.22
N GLN A 24 -7.24 -1.46 8.48
CA GLN A 24 -6.91 -2.57 9.38
C GLN A 24 -7.39 -3.92 8.84
N LYS A 25 -8.57 -3.99 8.20
CA LYS A 25 -9.06 -5.24 7.61
C LYS A 25 -8.22 -5.71 6.43
N HIS A 26 -7.69 -4.77 5.66
CA HIS A 26 -6.83 -5.08 4.52
C HIS A 26 -5.40 -5.45 4.95
N LEU A 27 -4.92 -5.02 6.12
CA LEU A 27 -3.59 -5.43 6.60
C LEU A 27 -3.44 -6.94 6.81
N ALA A 28 -4.48 -7.63 7.27
CA ALA A 28 -4.43 -9.07 7.51
C ALA A 28 -4.07 -9.90 6.26
N PRO A 29 -4.76 -9.76 5.11
CA PRO A 29 -4.37 -10.46 3.89
C PRO A 29 -2.99 -10.03 3.36
N LEU A 30 -2.57 -8.77 3.52
CA LEU A 30 -1.21 -8.34 3.14
C LEU A 30 -0.13 -9.11 3.91
N TYR A 31 -0.21 -9.15 5.24
CA TYR A 31 0.77 -9.86 6.05
C TYR A 31 0.73 -11.38 5.85
N ALA A 32 -0.45 -11.94 5.56
CA ALA A 32 -0.58 -13.34 5.20
C ALA A 32 0.12 -13.65 3.86
N ALA A 33 -0.07 -12.79 2.85
CA ALA A 33 0.59 -12.93 1.55
C ALA A 33 2.10 -12.74 1.65
N GLU A 34 2.57 -11.75 2.42
CA GLU A 34 3.99 -11.56 2.74
C GLU A 34 4.61 -12.81 3.35
N THR A 35 4.00 -13.33 4.42
CA THR A 35 4.50 -14.52 5.12
C THR A 35 4.55 -15.74 4.19
N ALA A 36 3.51 -15.94 3.38
CA ALA A 36 3.46 -17.02 2.41
C ALA A 36 4.55 -16.89 1.35
N PHE A 37 4.75 -15.68 0.81
CA PHE A 37 5.74 -15.44 -0.23
C PHE A 37 7.19 -15.56 0.28
N LEU A 38 7.49 -15.03 1.47
CA LEU A 38 8.80 -15.21 2.12
C LEU A 38 9.08 -16.68 2.39
N LYS A 39 8.09 -17.44 2.87
CA LYS A 39 8.22 -18.89 3.05
C LYS A 39 8.49 -19.62 1.73
N ALA A 40 7.76 -19.28 0.67
CA ALA A 40 7.89 -19.91 -0.64
C ALA A 40 9.22 -19.55 -1.33
N SER A 41 9.87 -18.46 -0.94
CA SER A 41 11.14 -17.99 -1.49
C SER A 41 12.37 -18.36 -0.63
N ALA A 42 12.16 -18.91 0.57
CA ALA A 42 13.21 -19.24 1.54
C ALA A 42 14.21 -20.33 1.08
N PHE A 43 13.98 -20.99 -0.05
CA PHE A 43 14.94 -21.94 -0.63
C PHE A 43 16.16 -21.23 -1.25
N ALA A 44 16.03 -19.95 -1.62
CA ALA A 44 17.09 -19.17 -2.22
C ALA A 44 17.89 -18.44 -1.13
N ALA A 45 19.20 -18.64 -1.11
CA ALA A 45 20.10 -17.89 -0.23
C ALA A 45 20.32 -16.45 -0.72
N ASP A 46 20.29 -16.24 -2.03
CA ASP A 46 20.53 -14.96 -2.68
C ASP A 46 19.57 -14.75 -3.86
N PHE A 47 19.27 -13.48 -4.15
CA PHE A 47 18.47 -13.05 -5.29
C PHE A 47 19.27 -12.15 -6.25
N PRO A 48 19.06 -12.25 -7.57
CA PRO A 48 18.15 -13.17 -8.24
C PRO A 48 18.65 -14.62 -8.22
N PHE A 49 17.75 -15.60 -8.09
CA PHE A 49 18.09 -17.03 -8.12
C PHE A 49 17.96 -17.62 -9.53
N SER A 50 18.68 -18.71 -9.82
CA SER A 50 18.52 -19.44 -11.09
C SER A 50 17.32 -20.38 -11.03
N ALA A 51 16.31 -20.19 -11.88
CA ALA A 51 15.12 -21.05 -11.88
C ALA A 51 15.45 -22.51 -12.23
N GLY A 52 16.47 -22.73 -13.07
CA GLY A 52 16.88 -24.07 -13.50
C GLY A 52 17.58 -24.90 -12.42
N SER A 53 18.01 -24.28 -11.31
CA SER A 53 18.64 -25.00 -10.19
C SER A 53 17.68 -25.34 -9.05
N VAL A 54 16.39 -25.01 -9.20
CA VAL A 54 15.37 -25.21 -8.16
C VAL A 54 14.53 -26.45 -8.51
N PRO A 55 14.24 -27.34 -7.56
CA PRO A 55 13.31 -28.44 -7.77
C PRO A 55 11.95 -27.94 -8.28
N ALA A 56 11.36 -28.66 -9.24
CA ALA A 56 10.15 -28.22 -9.94
C ALA A 56 8.98 -27.91 -8.98
N GLU A 57 8.78 -28.71 -7.94
CA GLU A 57 7.74 -28.50 -6.93
C GLU A 57 7.95 -27.21 -6.13
N THR A 58 9.19 -26.93 -5.72
CA THR A 58 9.57 -25.70 -5.02
C THR A 58 9.38 -24.48 -5.92
N LEU A 59 9.77 -24.59 -7.19
CA LEU A 59 9.60 -23.51 -8.16
C LEU A 59 8.11 -23.25 -8.44
N ALA A 60 7.28 -24.28 -8.51
CA ALA A 60 5.83 -24.15 -8.67
C ALA A 60 5.18 -23.44 -7.46
N GLU A 61 5.61 -23.76 -6.24
CA GLU A 61 5.15 -23.09 -5.03
C GLU A 61 5.52 -21.60 -5.03
N TYR A 62 6.78 -21.28 -5.38
CA TYR A 62 7.24 -19.91 -5.54
C TYR A 62 6.36 -19.12 -6.51
N TRP A 63 6.11 -19.67 -7.70
CA TRP A 63 5.30 -18.98 -8.71
C TRP A 63 3.87 -18.79 -8.24
N ARG A 64 3.26 -19.78 -7.61
CA ARG A 64 1.92 -19.66 -7.04
C ARG A 64 1.84 -18.53 -6.02
N SER A 65 2.76 -18.48 -5.06
CA SER A 65 2.80 -17.40 -4.06
C SER A 65 3.11 -16.04 -4.69
N ARG A 66 3.99 -15.98 -5.70
CA ARG A 66 4.27 -14.75 -6.44
C ARG A 66 3.02 -14.22 -7.13
N HIS A 67 2.27 -15.08 -7.81
CA HIS A 67 1.02 -14.70 -8.48
C HIS A 67 -0.01 -14.20 -7.48
N THR A 68 -0.20 -14.89 -6.35
CA THR A 68 -1.09 -14.41 -5.27
C THR A 68 -0.69 -13.02 -4.76
N LEU A 69 0.61 -12.77 -4.57
CA LEU A 69 1.09 -11.46 -4.14
C LEU A 69 0.89 -10.37 -5.20
N ARG A 70 1.08 -10.70 -6.48
CA ARG A 70 0.81 -9.79 -7.62
C ARG A 70 -0.67 -9.45 -7.73
N ASP A 71 -1.56 -10.44 -7.66
CA ASP A 71 -3.00 -10.22 -7.76
C ASP A 71 -3.48 -9.32 -6.62
N LEU A 72 -3.00 -9.59 -5.39
CA LEU A 72 -3.26 -8.73 -4.24
C LEU A 72 -2.71 -7.32 -4.46
N TYR A 73 -1.54 -7.15 -5.08
CA TYR A 73 -1.00 -5.82 -5.39
C TYR A 73 -1.92 -5.02 -6.32
N THR A 74 -2.45 -5.68 -7.37
CA THR A 74 -3.40 -5.07 -8.30
C THR A 74 -4.68 -4.64 -7.60
N ASP A 75 -5.28 -5.54 -6.80
CA ASP A 75 -6.53 -5.27 -6.06
C ASP A 75 -6.36 -4.12 -5.06
N GLU A 76 -5.29 -4.16 -4.27
CA GLU A 76 -4.99 -3.13 -3.28
C GLU A 76 -4.71 -1.78 -3.92
N THR A 77 -4.00 -1.77 -5.05
CA THR A 77 -3.75 -0.54 -5.81
C THR A 77 -5.05 0.08 -6.34
N ALA A 78 -5.99 -0.74 -6.82
CA ALA A 78 -7.30 -0.27 -7.26
C ALA A 78 -8.14 0.29 -6.11
N GLN A 79 -8.09 -0.36 -4.94
CA GLN A 79 -8.77 0.11 -3.74
C GLN A 79 -8.18 1.44 -3.23
N LEU A 80 -6.86 1.55 -3.19
CA LEU A 80 -6.16 2.77 -2.77
C LEU A 80 -6.44 3.96 -3.69
N ASP A 81 -6.57 3.73 -5.01
CA ASP A 81 -7.00 4.74 -5.95
C ASP A 81 -8.44 5.22 -5.64
N THR A 82 -9.34 4.28 -5.36
CA THR A 82 -10.74 4.58 -5.01
C THR A 82 -10.83 5.40 -3.73
N LEU A 83 -10.09 5.03 -2.68
CA LEU A 83 -10.02 5.77 -1.42
C LEU A 83 -9.43 7.16 -1.63
N THR A 84 -8.35 7.28 -2.41
CA THR A 84 -7.70 8.56 -2.73
C THR A 84 -8.66 9.50 -3.43
N LYS A 85 -9.41 9.00 -4.42
CA LYS A 85 -10.45 9.75 -5.14
C LYS A 85 -11.58 10.17 -4.21
N ALA A 86 -12.05 9.29 -3.32
CA ALA A 86 -13.11 9.60 -2.37
C ALA A 86 -12.71 10.71 -1.39
N ILE A 87 -11.47 10.68 -0.86
CA ILE A 87 -10.95 11.76 0.00
C ILE A 87 -10.91 13.08 -0.78
N ARG A 88 -10.46 13.04 -2.04
CA ARG A 88 -10.34 14.23 -2.90
C ARG A 88 -11.68 14.91 -3.14
N THR A 89 -12.71 14.13 -3.49
CA THR A 89 -14.00 14.64 -3.96
C THR A 89 -14.96 15.02 -2.84
N LYS A 90 -14.85 14.40 -1.66
CA LYS A 90 -15.71 14.75 -0.53
C LYS A 90 -15.45 16.18 -0.03
N GLY A 91 -16.50 16.81 0.48
CA GLY A 91 -16.50 18.19 1.00
C GLY A 91 -15.83 18.37 2.35
N TYR A 92 -14.80 17.57 2.66
CA TYR A 92 -13.97 17.76 3.86
C TYR A 92 -13.14 19.04 3.73
N SER A 93 -12.85 19.68 4.86
CA SER A 93 -11.87 20.77 4.94
C SER A 93 -10.48 20.29 4.52
N GLU A 94 -9.59 21.23 4.21
CA GLU A 94 -8.21 20.89 3.84
C GLU A 94 -7.48 20.13 4.96
N ALA A 95 -7.67 20.56 6.22
CA ALA A 95 -7.09 19.91 7.40
C ALA A 95 -7.58 18.47 7.57
N GLU A 96 -8.88 18.24 7.39
CA GLU A 96 -9.49 16.91 7.46
C GLU A 96 -8.98 16.00 6.33
N LYS A 97 -8.89 16.50 5.08
CA LYS A 97 -8.31 15.73 3.95
C LYS A 97 -6.86 15.35 4.23
N LYS A 98 -6.07 16.28 4.77
CA LYS A 98 -4.68 16.06 5.19
C LYS A 98 -4.56 14.93 6.20
N GLN A 99 -5.43 14.89 7.22
CA GLN A 99 -5.45 13.78 8.19
C GLN A 99 -5.80 12.44 7.54
N LEU A 100 -6.76 12.39 6.61
CA LEU A 100 -7.10 11.15 5.90
C LEU A 100 -5.97 10.67 4.98
N TYR A 101 -5.29 11.59 4.29
CA TYR A 101 -4.14 11.25 3.46
C TYR A 101 -2.94 10.78 4.30
N LEU A 102 -2.71 11.33 5.49
CA LEU A 102 -1.68 10.79 6.40
C LEU A 102 -1.97 9.35 6.78
N LEU A 103 -3.22 9.04 7.13
CA LEU A 103 -3.62 7.68 7.47
C LEU A 103 -3.39 6.72 6.29
N LEU A 104 -3.77 7.16 5.09
CA LEU A 104 -3.56 6.38 3.87
C LEU A 104 -2.07 6.18 3.56
N LEU A 105 -1.22 7.17 3.85
CA LEU A 105 0.23 7.08 3.64
C LEU A 105 0.90 6.05 4.54
N GLY A 106 0.47 5.94 5.80
CA GLY A 106 0.95 4.86 6.68
C GLY A 106 0.67 3.48 6.09
N TYR A 107 -0.51 3.29 5.48
CA TYR A 107 -0.83 2.06 4.77
C TYR A 107 -0.01 1.88 3.49
N PHE A 108 0.16 2.94 2.68
CA PHE A 108 1.00 2.89 1.48
C PHE A 108 2.43 2.44 1.79
N ASP A 109 3.00 2.89 2.90
CA ASP A 109 4.38 2.54 3.26
C ASP A 109 4.50 1.06 3.66
N ILE A 110 3.49 0.49 4.35
CA ILE A 110 3.41 -0.96 4.62
C ILE A 110 3.26 -1.74 3.32
N ALA A 111 2.28 -1.37 2.48
CA ALA A 111 2.03 -2.02 1.20
C ALA A 111 3.27 -1.99 0.30
N ALA A 112 3.97 -0.85 0.22
CA ALA A 112 5.19 -0.72 -0.57
C ALA A 112 6.31 -1.67 -0.09
N SER A 113 6.45 -1.85 1.23
CA SER A 113 7.44 -2.79 1.79
C SER A 113 7.14 -4.22 1.36
N ILE A 114 5.86 -4.63 1.42
CA ILE A 114 5.43 -5.99 1.10
C ILE A 114 5.50 -6.26 -0.40
N PHE A 115 4.94 -5.36 -1.22
CA PHE A 115 4.93 -5.56 -2.68
C PHE A 115 6.30 -5.35 -3.31
N GLY A 116 7.22 -4.63 -2.67
CA GLY A 116 8.63 -4.56 -3.05
C GLY A 116 9.35 -5.93 -3.04
N LEU A 117 8.76 -6.94 -2.38
CA LEU A 117 9.24 -8.31 -2.48
C LEU A 117 9.13 -8.86 -3.91
N LEU A 118 8.18 -8.38 -4.72
CA LEU A 118 8.02 -8.78 -6.12
C LEU A 118 9.18 -8.34 -7.01
N GLU A 119 9.94 -7.32 -6.60
CA GLU A 119 11.13 -6.82 -7.32
C GLU A 119 12.42 -7.45 -6.79
N THR A 120 12.48 -7.69 -5.49
CA THR A 120 13.70 -8.13 -4.81
C THR A 120 13.87 -9.65 -4.81
N HIS A 121 12.77 -10.41 -4.72
CA HIS A 121 12.79 -11.87 -4.61
C HIS A 121 12.47 -12.54 -5.95
N ILE A 122 13.31 -12.29 -6.97
CA ILE A 122 13.04 -12.67 -8.36
C ILE A 122 13.92 -13.84 -8.88
N PRO A 123 13.42 -14.67 -9.81
CA PRO A 123 14.23 -15.61 -10.57
C PRO A 123 14.98 -14.93 -11.71
N ARG A 124 15.93 -15.68 -12.28
CA ARG A 124 16.44 -15.48 -13.65
C ARG A 124 16.30 -16.77 -14.47
N PRO A 125 15.75 -16.69 -15.70
CA PRO A 125 15.11 -15.51 -16.29
C PRO A 125 13.74 -15.21 -15.65
N LEU A 126 13.38 -13.92 -15.58
CA LEU A 126 12.03 -13.46 -15.22
C LEU A 126 11.34 -13.00 -16.51
N PRO A 127 10.20 -13.60 -16.89
CA PRO A 127 9.42 -13.10 -18.02
C PRO A 127 8.97 -11.64 -17.79
N PRO A 128 8.87 -10.82 -18.85
CA PRO A 128 8.27 -9.49 -18.75
C PRO A 128 6.85 -9.60 -18.21
N ASP A 129 6.45 -8.61 -17.42
CA ASP A 129 5.15 -8.57 -16.77
C ASP A 129 4.57 -7.15 -16.89
N GLU A 130 3.86 -6.90 -17.99
CA GLU A 130 3.29 -5.58 -18.30
C GLU A 130 2.24 -5.17 -17.27
N GLU A 131 1.39 -6.10 -16.84
CA GLU A 131 0.36 -5.82 -15.83
C GLU A 131 0.99 -5.42 -14.50
N TRP A 132 2.06 -6.11 -14.06
CA TRP A 132 2.81 -5.70 -12.88
C TRP A 132 3.39 -4.30 -13.04
N ALA A 133 4.02 -3.99 -14.18
CA ALA A 133 4.61 -2.67 -14.43
C ALA A 133 3.56 -1.54 -14.43
N GLU A 134 2.36 -1.80 -14.99
CA GLU A 134 1.24 -0.86 -14.95
C GLU A 134 0.69 -0.65 -13.54
N THR A 135 0.50 -1.73 -12.79
CA THR A 135 0.07 -1.69 -11.39
C THR A 135 1.08 -0.91 -10.55
N ASP A 136 2.38 -1.18 -10.72
CA ASP A 136 3.43 -0.50 -9.97
C ASP A 136 3.46 1.01 -10.28
N ALA A 137 3.46 1.38 -11.56
CA ALA A 137 3.39 2.78 -11.97
C ALA A 137 2.12 3.50 -11.47
N ARG A 138 1.00 2.78 -11.35
CA ARG A 138 -0.24 3.32 -10.78
C ARG A 138 -0.13 3.51 -9.28
N PHE A 139 0.31 2.50 -8.53
CA PHE A 139 0.52 2.58 -7.08
C PHE A 139 1.41 3.76 -6.71
N ASP A 140 2.53 3.88 -7.43
CA ASP A 140 3.56 4.87 -7.18
C ASP A 140 3.05 6.31 -7.44
N ARG A 141 2.20 6.48 -8.45
CA ARG A 141 1.50 7.73 -8.75
C ARG A 141 0.53 8.12 -7.64
N ILE A 142 -0.27 7.18 -7.14
CA ILE A 142 -1.27 7.45 -6.09
C ILE A 142 -0.56 7.79 -4.78
N ARG A 143 0.50 7.06 -4.43
CA ARG A 143 1.35 7.34 -3.25
C ARG A 143 1.97 8.72 -3.33
N LYS A 144 2.57 9.10 -4.47
CA LYS A 144 3.11 10.46 -4.71
C LYS A 144 2.02 11.53 -4.56
N PHE A 145 0.82 11.28 -5.08
CA PHE A 145 -0.31 12.20 -4.91
C PHE A 145 -0.69 12.37 -3.43
N ALA A 146 -0.84 11.28 -2.67
CA ALA A 146 -1.14 11.36 -1.24
C ALA A 146 -0.04 12.12 -0.48
N ARG A 147 1.24 11.88 -0.78
CA ARG A 147 2.40 12.61 -0.19
C ARG A 147 2.34 14.11 -0.46
N LEU A 148 1.96 14.51 -1.68
CA LEU A 148 1.82 15.92 -2.04
C LEU A 148 0.72 16.61 -1.23
N ASN A 149 -0.39 15.91 -0.98
CA ASN A 149 -1.53 16.47 -0.25
C ASN A 149 -1.30 16.62 1.26
N VAL A 150 -0.27 15.97 1.82
CA VAL A 150 0.12 16.15 3.24
C VAL A 150 1.28 17.13 3.44
N LYS A 151 1.79 17.79 2.38
CA LYS A 151 2.82 18.81 2.56
C LYS A 151 2.31 19.96 3.44
N GLY A 152 3.18 20.47 4.31
CA GLY A 152 2.86 21.55 5.24
C GLY A 152 2.00 21.14 6.45
N ILE A 153 1.94 19.84 6.78
CA ILE A 153 1.12 19.34 7.91
C ILE A 153 1.64 19.73 9.30
N ALA A 154 2.87 20.26 9.40
CA ALA A 154 3.45 20.68 10.67
C ALA A 154 2.57 21.70 11.42
N GLY A 155 1.77 22.51 10.70
CA GLY A 155 0.81 23.45 11.30
C GLY A 155 -0.51 22.83 11.78
N LEU A 156 -0.75 21.52 11.56
CA LEU A 156 -1.97 20.81 11.98
C LEU A 156 -1.75 19.86 13.16
N LEU A 157 -0.49 19.65 13.57
CA LEU A 157 -0.11 18.75 14.66
C LEU A 157 0.06 19.47 16.00
N THR A 158 -0.48 20.67 16.16
CA THR A 158 -0.56 21.32 17.48
C THR A 158 -1.49 20.50 18.36
N LEU A 159 -0.90 19.58 19.13
CA LEU A 159 -1.56 18.87 20.22
C LEU A 159 -2.03 19.93 21.23
N PRO A 160 -3.27 19.85 21.73
CA PRO A 160 -3.67 20.67 22.86
C PRO A 160 -2.74 20.34 24.04
N ALA A 161 -2.15 21.39 24.62
CA ALA A 161 -1.42 21.32 25.88
C ALA A 161 -2.37 21.09 27.06
#